data_AF-A0AA35VCI3-F1
#
_entry.id   AF-A0AA35VCI3-F1
#
_cell.length_a   1.000
_cell.length_b   1.000
_cell.length_c   1.000
_cell.angle_alpha   90.00
_cell.angle_beta   90.00
_cell.angle_gamma   90.00
#
_symmetry.space_group_name_H-M   'P 1'
#
loop_
_entity.id
_entity.type
_entity.pdbx_description
1 polymer ?
#
loop_
_entity_poly.entity_id
_entity_poly.type
_entity_poly.pdbx_seq_one_letter_code
_entity_poly.pdbx_strand_id
1 'polypeptide(L)'
;MDQFPRLYALEVNKDCVIADRCQDGNWEWSWIRQINGGHITDQLLVLRCLLENVNITKGSDSWSCDLDIEGRFTVKSAHIHIDEVIIHSSNIPTQWNKYAPIKVNVLIWRVLLHKIPTRLNLSGRGIEVHSLLCPTCDRCVEDTNHVFLFCEVAAQIWS
;
A
#
# COMPACT_ATOMS: atom_id res chain seq x y z
N MET A 1 -3.66 13.81 -13.12
CA MET A 1 -4.49 14.74 -12.32
C MET A 1 -3.63 15.98 -12.13
N ASP A 2 -4.06 17.14 -12.63
CA ASP A 2 -3.20 18.32 -12.71
C ASP A 2 -3.09 18.99 -11.32
N GLN A 3 -1.87 19.03 -10.76
CA GLN A 3 -1.63 19.41 -9.37
C GLN A 3 -1.65 20.94 -9.14
N PHE A 4 -1.26 21.73 -10.15
CA PHE A 4 -1.12 23.19 -10.03
C PHE A 4 -1.81 23.99 -11.16
N PRO A 5 -3.10 23.76 -11.45
CA PRO A 5 -3.77 24.37 -12.60
C PRO A 5 -3.83 25.91 -12.55
N ARG A 6 -3.87 26.52 -11.36
CA ARG A 6 -3.95 28.00 -11.25
C ARG A 6 -2.59 28.66 -11.45
N LEU A 7 -1.51 28.05 -10.96
CA LEU A 7 -0.15 28.52 -11.26
C LEU A 7 0.16 28.34 -12.75
N TYR A 8 -0.20 27.19 -13.31
CA TYR A 8 -0.05 26.95 -14.75
C TYR A 8 -0.84 27.97 -15.58
N ALA A 9 -2.05 28.34 -15.17
CA ALA A 9 -2.83 29.36 -15.85
C ALA A 9 -2.13 30.74 -15.90
N LEU A 10 -1.35 31.08 -14.86
CA LEU A 10 -0.59 32.33 -14.78
C LEU A 10 0.69 32.34 -15.62
N GLU A 11 1.26 31.19 -15.96
CA GLU A 11 2.50 31.08 -16.74
C GLU A 11 2.33 31.66 -18.15
N VAL A 12 3.27 32.50 -18.57
CA VAL A 12 3.26 33.13 -19.90
C VAL A 12 3.60 32.10 -20.98
N ASN A 13 4.60 31.25 -20.75
CA ASN A 13 5.00 30.20 -21.69
C ASN A 13 4.45 28.83 -21.24
N LYS A 14 3.39 28.35 -21.91
CA LYS A 14 2.73 27.08 -21.57
C LYS A 14 3.58 25.83 -21.83
N ASP A 15 4.65 25.96 -22.61
CA ASP A 15 5.57 24.89 -22.95
C ASP A 15 6.86 24.93 -22.12
N CYS A 16 6.96 25.82 -21.12
CA CYS A 16 8.15 25.89 -20.28
C CYS A 16 8.29 24.68 -19.36
N VAL A 17 9.53 24.33 -19.04
CA VAL A 17 9.84 23.35 -18.00
C VAL A 17 10.22 24.04 -16.69
N ILE A 18 10.15 23.32 -15.57
CA ILE A 18 10.55 23.84 -14.26
C ILE A 18 12.01 24.32 -14.26
N ALA A 19 12.89 23.68 -15.04
CA ALA A 19 14.28 24.09 -15.17
C ALA A 19 14.44 25.52 -15.75
N ASP A 20 13.54 25.97 -16.62
CA ASP A 20 13.56 27.33 -17.20
C ASP A 20 13.23 28.43 -16.18
N ARG A 21 12.76 28.03 -14.99
CA ARG A 21 12.35 28.92 -13.90
C ARG A 21 13.38 28.93 -12.77
N CYS A 22 14.52 28.28 -12.93
CA CYS A 22 15.63 28.33 -11.98
C CYS A 22 16.83 29.03 -12.62
N GLN A 23 17.20 30.20 -12.11
CA GLN A 23 18.38 30.94 -12.49
C GLN A 23 19.33 31.04 -11.30
N ASP A 24 20.54 30.47 -11.44
CA ASP A 24 21.59 30.48 -10.41
C ASP A 24 21.11 30.04 -9.00
N GLY A 25 20.19 29.07 -8.93
CA GLY A 25 19.62 28.55 -7.69
C GLY A 25 18.44 29.35 -7.13
N ASN A 26 18.04 30.43 -7.81
CA ASN A 26 16.86 31.21 -7.48
C ASN A 26 15.69 30.90 -8.42
N TRP A 27 14.50 30.81 -7.86
CA TRP A 27 13.28 30.56 -8.62
C TRP A 27 12.68 31.88 -9.16
N GLU A 28 12.71 32.05 -10.48
CA GLU A 28 12.13 33.20 -11.18
C GLU A 28 10.95 32.77 -12.05
N TRP A 29 9.75 33.17 -11.63
CA TRP A 29 8.49 32.80 -12.29
C TRP A 29 8.09 33.82 -13.36
N SER A 30 7.72 33.35 -14.55
CA SER A 30 7.23 34.19 -15.65
C SER A 30 5.70 34.23 -15.68
N TRP A 31 5.10 34.90 -14.69
CA TRP A 31 3.63 34.99 -14.59
C TRP A 31 3.07 36.26 -15.22
N ILE A 32 1.90 36.15 -15.85
CA ILE A 32 1.16 37.26 -16.50
C ILE A 32 0.83 38.37 -15.49
N ARG A 33 0.70 38.02 -14.21
CA ARG A 33 0.44 38.95 -13.11
C ARG A 33 1.03 38.44 -11.80
N GLN A 34 1.24 39.36 -10.86
CA GLN A 34 1.61 39.03 -9.49
C GLN A 34 0.49 38.29 -8.75
N ILE A 35 0.87 37.42 -7.83
CA ILE A 35 -0.07 36.67 -6.99
C ILE A 35 -0.53 37.59 -5.85
N ASN A 36 -1.83 37.85 -5.79
CA ASN A 36 -2.44 38.75 -4.82
C ASN A 36 -3.19 38.01 -3.68
N GLY A 37 -2.81 36.77 -3.39
CA GLY A 37 -3.43 35.95 -2.34
C GLY A 37 -4.39 34.87 -2.84
N GLY A 38 -5.09 34.25 -1.88
CA GLY A 38 -6.10 33.21 -2.11
C GLY A 38 -5.49 31.85 -2.48
N HIS A 39 -6.31 30.97 -3.07
CA HIS A 39 -5.92 29.59 -3.41
C HIS A 39 -4.70 29.45 -4.34
N ILE A 40 -4.31 30.51 -5.04
CA ILE A 40 -3.11 30.52 -5.87
C ILE A 40 -1.86 30.52 -4.97
N THR A 41 -1.91 31.26 -3.85
CA THR A 41 -0.85 31.28 -2.85
C THR A 41 -0.68 29.93 -2.18
N ASP A 42 -1.78 29.22 -1.88
CA ASP A 42 -1.73 27.86 -1.32
C ASP A 42 -1.01 26.90 -2.29
N GLN A 43 -1.34 26.97 -3.59
CA GLN A 43 -0.65 26.18 -4.61
C GLN A 43 0.83 26.53 -4.70
N LEU A 44 1.19 27.83 -4.61
CA LEU A 44 2.58 28.25 -4.64
C LEU A 44 3.36 27.72 -3.43
N LEU A 45 2.75 27.72 -2.25
CA LEU A 45 3.39 27.21 -1.03
C LEU A 45 3.70 25.72 -1.17
N VAL A 46 2.73 24.93 -1.63
CA VAL A 46 2.94 23.49 -1.90
C VAL A 46 4.00 23.26 -2.97
N LEU A 47 3.97 24.02 -4.07
CA LEU A 47 4.99 23.93 -5.10
C LEU A 47 6.39 24.24 -4.54
N ARG A 48 6.52 25.30 -3.72
CA ARG A 48 7.80 25.65 -3.09
C ARG A 48 8.32 24.52 -2.20
N CYS A 49 7.47 23.91 -1.38
CA CYS A 49 7.87 22.76 -0.56
C CYS A 49 8.38 21.57 -1.40
N LEU A 50 7.77 21.31 -2.57
CA LEU A 50 8.27 20.27 -3.48
C LEU A 50 9.63 20.64 -4.08
N LEU A 51 9.85 21.92 -4.37
CA LEU A 51 11.08 22.41 -4.99
C LEU A 51 12.26 22.59 -4.01
N GLU A 52 12.01 22.65 -2.71
CA GLU A 52 13.05 22.84 -1.68
C GLU A 52 14.19 21.81 -1.75
N ASN A 53 13.89 20.59 -2.17
CA ASN A 53 14.86 19.49 -2.28
C ASN A 53 15.23 19.15 -3.72
N VAL A 54 14.83 19.98 -4.70
CA VAL A 54 15.09 19.72 -6.12
C VAL A 54 16.40 20.39 -6.54
N ASN A 55 17.38 19.57 -6.91
CA ASN A 55 18.63 20.03 -7.50
C ASN A 55 18.55 19.95 -9.03
N ILE A 56 18.36 21.10 -9.69
CA ILE A 56 18.38 21.17 -11.15
C ILE A 56 19.83 21.02 -11.63
N THR A 57 20.07 20.01 -12.45
CA THR A 57 21.36 19.80 -13.13
C THR A 57 21.17 19.94 -14.64
N LYS A 58 22.27 20.14 -15.38
CA LYS A 58 22.23 20.18 -16.86
C LYS A 58 22.09 18.77 -17.50
N GLY A 59 21.87 17.74 -16.69
CA GLY A 59 21.71 16.37 -17.14
C GLY A 59 20.31 16.07 -17.64
N SER A 60 20.08 14.83 -18.07
CA SER A 60 18.75 14.32 -18.36
C SER A 60 17.96 14.08 -17.07
N ASP A 61 16.63 14.17 -17.16
CA ASP A 61 15.73 13.89 -16.03
C ASP A 61 15.89 12.46 -15.51
N SER A 62 15.77 12.31 -14.19
CA SER A 62 15.82 11.03 -13.50
C SER A 62 14.63 10.89 -12.54
N TRP A 63 14.09 9.67 -12.43
CA TRP A 63 13.07 9.36 -11.44
C TRP A 63 13.67 9.29 -10.03
N SER A 64 13.05 9.99 -9.08
CA SER A 64 13.30 9.82 -7.65
C SER A 64 12.18 9.00 -7.00
N CYS A 65 12.52 8.30 -5.92
CA CYS A 65 11.59 7.48 -5.16
C CYS A 65 11.69 7.79 -3.67
N ASP A 66 10.58 8.22 -3.08
CA ASP A 66 10.51 8.61 -1.65
C ASP A 66 10.51 7.41 -0.68
N LEU A 67 10.62 6.20 -1.21
CA LEU A 67 10.70 4.97 -0.42
C LEU A 67 12.10 4.71 0.15
N ASP A 68 13.10 5.46 -0.31
CA ASP A 68 14.49 5.32 0.15
C ASP A 68 15.12 6.69 0.41
N ILE A 69 15.98 6.78 1.42
CA ILE A 69 16.66 8.03 1.82
C ILE A 69 17.59 8.56 0.74
N GLU A 70 18.07 7.68 -0.15
CA GLU A 70 18.93 8.05 -1.28
C GLU A 70 18.12 8.41 -2.52
N GLY A 71 16.78 8.47 -2.42
CA GLY A 71 15.88 8.84 -3.50
C GLY A 71 15.84 7.83 -4.65
N ARG A 72 16.37 6.63 -4.47
CA ARG A 72 16.44 5.60 -5.52
C ARG A 72 15.37 4.54 -5.33
N PHE A 73 14.79 4.12 -6.44
CA PHE A 73 13.92 2.97 -6.42
C PHE A 73 14.74 1.69 -6.23
N THR A 74 14.35 0.89 -5.25
CA THR A 74 14.83 -0.49 -5.13
C THR A 74 13.65 -1.42 -4.84
N VAL A 75 13.73 -2.66 -5.31
CA VAL A 75 12.73 -3.68 -4.98
C VAL A 75 12.64 -3.88 -3.46
N LYS A 76 13.76 -3.72 -2.74
CA LYS A 76 13.83 -3.82 -1.29
C LYS A 76 12.99 -2.75 -0.59
N SER A 77 13.16 -1.47 -0.95
CA SER A 77 12.40 -0.37 -0.32
C SER A 77 10.91 -0.45 -0.63
N ALA A 78 10.57 -0.84 -1.87
CA ALA A 78 9.18 -1.12 -2.24
C ALA A 78 8.56 -2.25 -1.41
N HIS A 79 9.28 -3.35 -1.23
CA HIS A 79 8.79 -4.49 -0.45
C HIS A 79 8.56 -4.13 1.02
N ILE A 80 9.50 -3.41 1.65
CA ILE A 80 9.35 -2.95 3.04
C ILE A 80 8.11 -2.09 3.21
N HIS A 81 7.92 -1.10 2.32
CA HIS A 81 6.76 -0.21 2.39
C HIS A 81 5.44 -0.97 2.20
N ILE A 82 5.40 -1.92 1.26
CA ILE A 82 4.23 -2.77 1.04
C ILE A 82 3.95 -3.64 2.28
N ASP A 83 4.99 -4.23 2.87
CA ASP A 83 4.84 -5.06 4.06
C ASP A 83 4.28 -4.25 5.24
N GLU A 84 4.78 -3.04 5.47
CA GLU A 84 4.28 -2.16 6.55
C GLU A 84 2.80 -1.79 6.36
N VAL A 85 2.34 -1.62 5.12
CA VAL A 85 0.95 -1.23 4.82
C VAL A 85 0.00 -2.43 4.80
N ILE A 86 0.43 -3.53 4.18
CA ILE A 86 -0.43 -4.71 3.92
C ILE A 86 -0.35 -5.69 5.07
N ILE A 87 0.84 -5.93 5.59
CA ILE A 87 1.08 -6.90 6.66
C ILE A 87 0.99 -6.12 7.97
N HIS A 88 -0.22 -6.05 8.53
CA HIS A 88 -0.39 -5.83 9.97
C HIS A 88 0.20 -7.05 10.69
N SER A 89 1.53 -7.19 10.71
CA SER A 89 2.18 -8.31 11.37
C SER A 89 1.94 -8.12 12.86
N SER A 90 1.08 -8.94 13.42
CA SER A 90 1.23 -9.29 14.82
C SER A 90 2.68 -9.74 14.99
N ASN A 91 3.43 -9.10 15.89
CA ASN A 91 4.85 -9.37 16.18
C ASN A 91 5.08 -10.78 16.79
N ILE A 92 4.19 -11.73 16.53
CA ILE A 92 4.24 -13.09 17.03
C ILE A 92 5.06 -13.90 16.02
N PRO A 93 6.32 -14.23 16.33
CA PRO A 93 7.13 -15.07 15.44
C PRO A 93 6.44 -16.42 15.26
N THR A 94 6.43 -16.91 14.01
CA THR A 94 5.93 -18.26 13.73
C THR A 94 6.87 -19.28 14.37
N GLN A 95 6.35 -20.05 15.33
CA GLN A 95 7.10 -21.12 15.98
C GLN A 95 6.79 -22.46 15.31
N TRP A 96 7.82 -23.07 14.73
CA TRP A 96 7.71 -24.40 14.11
C TRP A 96 8.00 -25.50 15.13
N ASN A 97 7.13 -26.51 15.19
CA ASN A 97 7.40 -27.69 16.00
C ASN A 97 8.28 -28.67 15.22
N LYS A 98 9.53 -28.86 15.67
CA LYS A 98 10.51 -29.75 15.03
C LYS A 98 10.11 -31.23 14.99
N TYR A 99 9.18 -31.65 15.84
CA TYR A 99 8.70 -33.03 15.89
C TYR A 99 7.48 -33.26 14.99
N ALA A 100 6.82 -32.19 14.52
CA ALA A 100 5.67 -32.29 13.63
C ALA A 100 6.14 -32.30 12.16
N PRO A 101 5.51 -33.12 11.29
CA PRO A 101 5.72 -33.01 9.85
C PRO A 101 5.46 -31.59 9.35
N ILE A 102 6.23 -31.14 8.35
CA ILE A 102 6.12 -29.78 7.80
C ILE A 102 4.69 -29.39 7.39
N LYS A 103 3.92 -30.35 6.87
CA LYS A 103 2.52 -30.14 6.47
C LYS A 103 1.61 -29.77 7.65
N VAL A 104 1.82 -30.38 8.82
CA VAL A 104 1.07 -30.10 10.06
C VAL A 104 1.42 -28.70 10.56
N ASN A 105 2.71 -28.39 10.59
CA ASN A 105 3.22 -27.07 10.91
C ASN A 105 2.57 -25.98 10.04
N VAL A 106 2.61 -26.14 8.71
CA VAL A 106 2.00 -25.18 7.76
C VAL A 106 0.49 -25.07 7.96
N LEU A 107 -0.20 -26.17 8.25
CA LEU A 107 -1.63 -26.15 8.54
C LEU A 107 -1.93 -25.31 9.78
N ILE A 108 -1.25 -25.57 10.90
CA ILE A 108 -1.43 -24.81 12.16
C ILE A 108 -1.10 -23.33 11.95
N TRP A 109 -0.02 -23.02 11.24
CA TRP A 109 0.30 -21.64 10.90
C TRP A 109 -0.83 -20.94 10.13
N ARG A 110 -1.46 -21.62 9.17
CA ARG A 110 -2.64 -21.09 8.46
C ARG A 110 -3.87 -20.97 9.35
N VAL A 111 -4.11 -21.92 10.27
CA VAL A 111 -5.17 -21.86 11.29
C VAL A 111 -5.03 -20.57 12.10
N LEU A 112 -3.85 -20.34 12.68
CA LEU A 112 -3.57 -19.21 13.57
C LEU A 112 -3.72 -17.85 12.88
N LEU A 113 -3.48 -17.79 11.57
CA LEU A 113 -3.67 -16.58 10.78
C LEU A 113 -5.09 -16.40 10.23
N HIS A 114 -6.03 -17.30 10.53
CA HIS A 114 -7.35 -17.36 9.89
C HIS A 114 -7.27 -17.38 8.35
N LYS A 115 -6.25 -18.08 7.80
CA LYS A 115 -5.96 -18.16 6.36
C LYS A 115 -6.34 -19.50 5.72
N ILE A 116 -7.15 -20.31 6.40
CA ILE A 116 -7.72 -21.54 5.82
C ILE A 116 -8.97 -21.19 5.01
N PRO A 117 -9.20 -21.84 3.86
CA PRO A 117 -10.33 -21.54 2.97
C PRO A 117 -11.66 -22.08 3.51
N THR A 118 -12.09 -21.63 4.69
CA THR A 118 -13.44 -21.88 5.19
C THR A 118 -14.43 -20.95 4.47
N ARG A 119 -15.73 -21.31 4.41
CA ARG A 119 -16.76 -20.47 3.77
C ARG A 119 -16.79 -19.05 4.35
N LEU A 120 -16.63 -18.91 5.67
CA LEU A 120 -16.55 -17.60 6.31
C LEU A 120 -15.36 -16.78 5.79
N ASN A 121 -14.16 -17.38 5.71
CA ASN A 121 -12.97 -16.70 5.23
C ASN A 121 -13.01 -16.39 3.72
N LEU A 122 -13.63 -17.27 2.93
CA LEU A 122 -13.84 -17.05 1.49
C LEU A 122 -14.81 -15.88 1.25
N SER A 123 -15.95 -15.88 1.95
CA SER A 123 -16.92 -14.79 1.89
C SER A 123 -16.32 -13.45 2.31
N GLY A 124 -15.51 -13.43 3.38
CA GLY A 124 -14.81 -12.22 3.82
C GLY A 124 -13.80 -11.67 2.81
N ARG A 125 -13.37 -12.49 1.83
CA ARG A 125 -12.50 -12.08 0.71
C ARG A 125 -13.27 -11.73 -0.57
N GLY A 126 -14.60 -11.64 -0.49
CA GLY A 126 -15.46 -11.34 -1.63
C GLY A 126 -15.62 -12.51 -2.61
N ILE A 127 -15.23 -13.73 -2.22
CA ILE A 127 -15.51 -14.93 -3.03
C ILE A 127 -16.95 -15.36 -2.75
N GLU A 128 -17.76 -15.43 -3.80
CA GLU A 128 -19.15 -15.84 -3.70
C GLU A 128 -19.25 -17.31 -3.22
N VAL A 129 -20.02 -17.52 -2.16
CA VAL A 129 -20.30 -18.84 -1.60
C VAL A 129 -21.81 -18.97 -1.41
N HIS A 130 -22.38 -20.11 -1.82
CA HIS A 130 -23.83 -20.33 -1.78
C HIS A 130 -24.42 -20.29 -0.36
N SER A 131 -23.62 -20.65 0.63
CA SER A 131 -23.99 -20.64 2.05
C SER A 131 -22.74 -20.48 2.90
N LEU A 132 -22.88 -19.88 4.09
CA LEU A 132 -21.84 -19.84 5.10
C LEU A 132 -21.82 -21.11 5.98
N LEU A 133 -22.82 -21.99 5.85
CA LEU A 133 -22.91 -23.21 6.62
C LEU A 133 -21.78 -24.19 6.28
N CYS A 134 -21.35 -24.95 7.27
CA CYS A 134 -20.36 -26.00 7.14
C CYS A 134 -20.87 -27.07 6.17
N PRO A 135 -20.13 -27.37 5.09
CA PRO A 135 -20.56 -28.35 4.09
C PRO A 135 -20.63 -29.78 4.64
N THR A 136 -20.01 -30.03 5.80
CA THR A 136 -19.95 -31.36 6.43
C THR A 136 -21.15 -31.63 7.33
N CYS A 137 -21.55 -30.64 8.16
CA CYS A 137 -22.65 -30.83 9.12
C CYS A 137 -23.93 -30.06 8.77
N ASP A 138 -23.84 -29.05 7.89
CA ASP A 138 -24.92 -28.15 7.46
C ASP A 138 -25.70 -27.47 8.60
N ARG A 139 -25.07 -27.32 9.78
CA ARG A 139 -25.72 -26.80 11.01
C ARG A 139 -25.17 -25.47 11.50
N CYS A 140 -23.87 -25.25 11.38
CA CYS A 140 -23.19 -24.06 11.89
C CYS A 140 -22.36 -23.39 10.79
N VAL A 141 -21.99 -22.13 11.00
CA VAL A 141 -21.08 -21.41 10.08
C VAL A 141 -19.74 -22.13 10.00
N GLU A 142 -19.21 -22.26 8.79
CA GLU A 142 -17.88 -22.82 8.55
C GLU A 142 -16.80 -21.77 8.86
N ASP A 143 -16.46 -21.67 10.14
CA ASP A 143 -15.25 -21.01 10.60
C ASP A 143 -14.16 -22.01 10.99
N THR A 144 -12.95 -21.51 11.25
CA THR A 144 -11.81 -22.36 11.61
C THR A 144 -12.09 -23.17 12.88
N ASN A 145 -12.72 -22.59 13.89
CA ASN A 145 -12.97 -23.28 15.15
C ASN A 145 -13.99 -24.41 14.96
N HIS A 146 -15.04 -24.17 14.19
CA HIS A 146 -16.04 -25.16 13.89
C HIS A 146 -15.43 -26.36 13.16
N VAL A 147 -14.65 -26.13 12.10
CA VAL A 147 -14.05 -27.22 11.30
C VAL A 147 -13.11 -28.10 12.13
N PHE A 148 -12.32 -27.52 13.05
CA PHE A 148 -11.31 -28.28 13.80
C PHE A 148 -11.76 -28.76 15.19
N LEU A 149 -12.74 -28.11 15.82
CA LEU A 149 -13.08 -28.36 17.23
C LEU A 149 -14.54 -28.72 17.48
N PHE A 150 -15.48 -28.12 16.75
CA PHE A 150 -16.91 -28.20 17.10
C PHE A 150 -17.79 -28.95 16.10
N CYS A 151 -17.29 -29.26 14.91
CA CYS A 151 -18.03 -30.03 13.93
C CYS A 151 -18.13 -31.48 14.39
N GLU A 152 -19.32 -31.90 14.82
CA GLU A 152 -19.58 -33.26 15.32
C GLU A 152 -19.24 -34.34 14.28
N VAL A 153 -19.53 -34.06 13.00
CA VAL A 153 -19.25 -34.99 11.89
C VAL A 153 -17.74 -35.09 11.67
N ALA A 154 -17.02 -33.98 11.73
CA ALA A 154 -15.56 -34.00 11.66
C ALA A 154 -14.98 -34.75 12.87
N ALA A 155 -15.46 -34.48 14.09
CA ALA A 155 -14.97 -35.14 15.30
C ALA A 155 -15.06 -36.67 15.22
N GLN A 156 -16.13 -37.21 14.61
CA GLN A 156 -16.29 -38.66 14.39
C GLN A 156 -15.30 -39.26 13.40
N ILE A 157 -14.78 -38.47 12.45
CA ILE A 157 -13.78 -38.94 11.48
C ILE A 157 -12.38 -38.97 12.08
N TRP A 158 -12.13 -38.10 13.07
CA TRP A 158 -10.80 -37.91 13.68
C TRP A 158 -10.57 -38.79 14.92
N SER A 159 -11.63 -39.38 15.48
CA SER A 159 -11.57 -40.35 16.58
C SER A 159 -11.13 -41.73 16.11
#